data_AF-A0A430LAR7-F1
#
_entry.id   AF-A0A430LAR7-F1
#
_cell.length_a   1.000
_cell.length_b   1.000
_cell.length_c   1.000
_cell.angle_alpha   90.00
_cell.angle_beta   90.00
_cell.angle_gamma   90.00
#
_symmetry.space_group_name_H-M   'P 1'
#
loop_
_entity.id
_entity.type
_entity.pdbx_description
1 polymer ?
#
loop_
_entity_poly.entity_id
_entity_poly.type
_entity_poly.pdbx_seq_one_letter_code
_entity_poly.pdbx_strand_id
1 'polypeptide(L)'
;MSTTVTETQNESIELSNLEHRADSDRKGGVEELTRHPSDDVPPPNAQAEIERWNHPRSNIARLAFAFVSFIIAGMNDAAVGALIPYLEEYYDLTYTVVSLIFLTPFAGYSVAAFTNARIHVKFGQRGVAIMAPICHIITFIALAVHPPYPVLVVCNMVSGFGNGLTDACFCAWIGKMDKANSVQGFLHSCYSLGALFAPLIATSMVDTAKLPWYTYYYVMIGISVVELVGLTVAFWHKTGEVYKAEHARENDSGGAGTREALKSKVTWLCSLFFFAYMGVEVGLGGWVVTFMLRVRKASALASGASSSGFWAGMACGRAFLGFVTERYGERLCLSIYLAISVGLQLVFWLVPQFIVSAVAVAFLGFFLGPMFPGAVMMTAKLLPAKIHVSAIGFAMAIGGTGGTVFPFAIGAIAQSKGVQVLQPIILALIVVVTIVWLSFPRIPKKD
;
A
#
# COMPACT_ATOMS: atom_id res chain seq x y z
N MET A 1 39.21 -10.33 -99.85
CA MET A 1 39.02 -11.80 -99.89
C MET A 1 38.12 -12.14 -98.73
N SER A 2 36.80 -12.07 -98.90
CA SER A 2 35.89 -13.03 -99.57
C SER A 2 34.94 -13.49 -98.46
N THR A 3 33.80 -12.82 -98.29
CA THR A 3 32.46 -13.30 -98.69
C THR A 3 32.12 -14.69 -98.16
N THR A 4 31.21 -14.73 -97.19
CA THR A 4 30.03 -15.62 -97.30
C THR A 4 28.83 -14.92 -96.68
N VAL A 5 27.78 -14.84 -97.51
CA VAL A 5 26.43 -14.36 -97.24
C VAL A 5 25.59 -15.57 -96.84
N THR A 6 24.70 -15.42 -95.86
CA THR A 6 23.39 -16.09 -95.91
C THR A 6 22.35 -15.27 -95.16
N GLU A 7 21.40 -14.76 -95.93
CA GLU A 7 20.16 -14.10 -95.53
C GLU A 7 19.03 -15.12 -95.28
N THR A 8 18.14 -14.76 -94.35
CA THR A 8 16.65 -14.89 -94.36
C THR A 8 15.97 -16.26 -94.26
N GLN A 9 15.14 -16.43 -93.21
CA GLN A 9 13.65 -16.42 -93.22
C GLN A 9 13.17 -16.96 -91.86
N ASN A 10 12.63 -16.13 -90.96
CA ASN A 10 11.24 -15.65 -90.89
C ASN A 10 10.26 -16.75 -90.43
N GLU A 11 9.98 -16.79 -89.12
CA GLU A 11 8.66 -17.17 -88.61
C GLU A 11 8.42 -16.54 -87.24
N SER A 12 7.64 -15.46 -87.30
CA SER A 12 6.84 -14.79 -86.29
C SER A 12 6.24 -15.66 -85.20
N ILE A 13 6.60 -15.43 -83.93
CA ILE A 13 5.70 -15.61 -82.77
C ILE A 13 5.97 -14.52 -81.71
N GLU A 14 4.94 -13.69 -81.50
CA GLU A 14 4.63 -12.82 -80.34
C GLU A 14 5.44 -11.55 -80.03
N LEU A 15 5.08 -10.48 -80.75
CA LEU A 15 5.34 -9.06 -80.42
C LEU A 15 4.26 -8.42 -79.51
N SER A 16 3.45 -9.20 -78.78
CA SER A 16 2.34 -8.68 -77.97
C SER A 16 2.73 -8.21 -76.55
N ASN A 17 3.99 -8.37 -76.13
CA ASN A 17 4.41 -8.14 -74.73
C ASN A 17 5.31 -6.92 -74.50
N LEU A 18 5.49 -6.02 -75.48
CA LEU A 18 6.34 -4.83 -75.33
C LEU A 18 5.64 -3.47 -75.50
N GLU A 19 4.41 -3.41 -76.00
CA GLU A 19 3.66 -2.15 -76.11
C GLU A 19 2.92 -1.74 -74.82
N HIS A 20 2.77 -2.64 -73.83
CA HIS A 20 2.09 -2.29 -72.57
C HIS A 20 2.99 -1.63 -71.52
N ARG A 21 4.29 -1.48 -71.79
CA ARG A 21 5.30 -0.98 -70.82
C ARG A 21 5.82 0.44 -71.08
N ALA A 22 5.33 1.14 -72.11
CA ALA A 22 5.84 2.46 -72.48
C ALA A 22 4.84 3.62 -72.33
N ASP A 23 3.59 3.38 -71.93
CA ASP A 23 2.52 4.40 -71.91
C ASP A 23 1.97 4.75 -70.50
N SER A 24 2.54 4.19 -69.42
CA SER A 24 2.11 4.51 -68.03
C SER A 24 2.91 5.61 -67.33
N ASP A 25 4.02 6.08 -67.90
CA ASP A 25 4.97 6.97 -67.21
C ASP A 25 4.82 8.46 -67.57
N ARG A 26 3.73 8.86 -68.24
CA ARG A 26 3.63 10.25 -68.71
C ARG A 26 2.21 10.81 -68.80
N LYS A 27 1.45 10.80 -67.70
CA LYS A 27 0.26 11.67 -67.52
C LYS A 27 -0.22 11.71 -66.06
N GLY A 28 -0.30 12.92 -65.51
CA GLY A 28 -0.87 13.26 -64.19
C GLY A 28 0.17 13.99 -63.33
N GLY A 29 0.12 15.30 -63.10
CA GLY A 29 -1.03 16.19 -62.96
C GLY A 29 -1.18 16.50 -61.46
N VAL A 30 -0.54 17.59 -61.02
CA VAL A 30 -0.64 18.27 -59.71
C VAL A 30 -1.57 17.59 -58.69
N GLU A 31 -1.02 16.74 -57.84
CA GLU A 31 -1.70 16.23 -56.64
C GLU A 31 -1.38 17.12 -55.43
N GLU A 32 -2.45 17.64 -54.87
CA GLU A 32 -2.54 18.43 -53.65
C GLU A 32 -1.90 17.68 -52.47
N LEU A 33 -1.00 18.34 -51.73
CA LEU A 33 -0.40 17.83 -50.49
C LEU A 33 -1.47 17.66 -49.41
N THR A 34 -2.25 16.59 -49.46
CA THR A 34 -3.01 16.11 -48.30
C THR A 34 -2.03 15.50 -47.32
N ARG A 35 -1.67 16.27 -46.29
CA ARG A 35 -1.04 15.72 -45.07
C ARG A 35 -1.95 14.63 -44.52
N HIS A 36 -1.52 13.38 -44.56
CA HIS A 36 -2.11 12.32 -43.77
C HIS A 36 -2.05 12.70 -42.28
N PRO A 37 -3.17 12.75 -41.55
CA PRO A 37 -3.15 12.95 -40.11
C PRO A 37 -2.65 11.67 -39.43
N SER A 38 -1.60 11.83 -38.63
CA SER A 38 -1.18 10.96 -37.51
C SER A 38 -0.86 9.49 -37.81
N ASP A 39 0.44 9.20 -37.97
CA ASP A 39 1.06 7.92 -37.56
C ASP A 39 1.09 7.76 -36.01
N ASP A 40 0.48 8.69 -35.26
CA ASP A 40 0.40 8.69 -33.80
C ASP A 40 -0.83 7.96 -33.22
N VAL A 41 -1.60 7.23 -34.03
CA VAL A 41 -2.72 6.42 -33.53
C VAL A 41 -2.27 4.96 -33.40
N PRO A 42 -2.11 4.42 -32.18
CA PRO A 42 -1.80 3.01 -32.00
C PRO A 42 -2.89 2.15 -32.64
N PRO A 43 -2.55 1.02 -33.29
CA PRO A 43 -3.55 0.17 -33.93
C PRO A 43 -4.63 -0.25 -32.91
N PRO A 44 -5.88 -0.53 -33.36
CA PRO A 44 -7.03 -0.80 -32.49
C PRO A 44 -6.81 -1.92 -31.46
N ASN A 45 -5.82 -2.79 -31.71
CA ASN A 45 -5.44 -3.95 -30.89
C ASN A 45 -4.08 -3.81 -30.17
N ALA A 46 -3.45 -2.63 -30.13
CA ALA A 46 -2.27 -2.41 -29.30
C ALA A 46 -2.69 -2.45 -27.82
N GLN A 47 -2.62 -3.62 -27.19
CA GLN A 47 -2.64 -3.72 -25.74
C GLN A 47 -1.43 -2.94 -25.24
N ALA A 48 -1.66 -1.95 -24.36
CA ALA A 48 -0.57 -1.28 -23.67
C ALA A 48 0.33 -2.35 -23.05
N GLU A 49 1.62 -2.33 -23.39
CA GLU A 49 2.59 -3.30 -22.89
C GLU A 49 2.52 -3.28 -21.35
N ILE A 50 2.22 -4.42 -20.73
CA ILE A 50 2.05 -4.50 -19.27
C ILE A 50 3.37 -4.08 -18.62
N GLU A 51 3.35 -3.00 -17.82
CA GLU A 51 4.56 -2.49 -17.15
C GLU A 51 5.16 -3.58 -16.25
N ARG A 52 6.49 -3.68 -16.22
CA ARG A 52 7.22 -4.58 -15.31
C ARG A 52 7.95 -3.75 -14.25
N TRP A 53 8.34 -4.41 -13.16
CA TRP A 53 9.10 -3.76 -12.10
C TRP A 53 10.46 -3.19 -12.59
N ASN A 54 11.06 -3.80 -13.62
CA ASN A 54 12.33 -3.39 -14.20
C ASN A 54 12.22 -2.75 -15.60
N HIS A 55 11.02 -2.70 -16.18
CA HIS A 55 10.80 -2.18 -17.52
C HIS A 55 9.57 -1.26 -17.58
N PRO A 56 9.73 -0.01 -18.07
CA PRO A 56 10.98 0.65 -18.47
C PRO A 56 11.97 0.80 -17.30
N ARG A 57 13.28 0.96 -17.56
CA ARG A 57 14.32 1.01 -16.51
C ARG A 57 14.07 2.07 -15.42
N SER A 58 13.32 3.13 -15.75
CA SER A 58 12.86 4.15 -14.78
C SER A 58 12.00 3.56 -13.64
N ASN A 59 11.32 2.43 -13.87
CA ASN A 59 10.48 1.79 -12.87
C ASN A 59 11.28 1.27 -11.68
N ILE A 60 12.56 0.94 -11.86
CA ILE A 60 13.44 0.54 -10.76
C ILE A 60 13.58 1.68 -9.74
N ALA A 61 13.88 2.90 -10.22
CA ALA A 61 14.00 4.07 -9.35
C ALA A 61 12.65 4.46 -8.73
N ARG A 62 11.57 4.44 -9.52
CA ARG A 62 10.21 4.73 -9.04
C ARG A 62 9.78 3.77 -7.92
N LEU A 63 10.00 2.47 -8.10
CA LEU A 63 9.70 1.46 -7.08
C LEU A 63 10.59 1.62 -5.85
N ALA A 64 11.89 1.85 -6.03
CA ALA A 64 12.79 2.06 -4.90
C ALA A 64 12.33 3.21 -4.00
N PHE A 65 11.95 4.36 -4.57
CA PHE A 65 11.47 5.49 -3.78
C PHE A 65 10.02 5.31 -3.29
N ALA A 66 9.18 4.55 -3.99
CA ALA A 66 7.87 4.13 -3.45
C ALA A 66 8.05 3.22 -2.22
N PHE A 67 9.05 2.33 -2.22
CA PHE A 67 9.41 1.52 -1.05
C PHE A 67 9.90 2.38 0.12
N VAL A 68 10.71 3.41 -0.15
CA VAL A 68 11.13 4.39 0.87
C VAL A 68 9.92 5.11 1.47
N SER A 69 8.96 5.52 0.65
CA SER A 69 7.71 6.16 1.11
C SER A 69 6.92 5.25 2.07
N PHE A 70 6.79 3.96 1.73
CA PHE A 70 6.13 2.99 2.59
C PHE A 70 6.92 2.70 3.88
N ILE A 71 8.26 2.70 3.84
CA ILE A 71 9.10 2.64 5.05
C ILE A 71 8.80 3.84 5.95
N ILE A 72 8.74 5.06 5.41
CA ILE A 72 8.42 6.27 6.19
C ILE A 72 7.04 6.16 6.82
N ALA A 73 6.03 5.71 6.07
CA ALA A 73 4.68 5.49 6.60
C ALA A 73 4.69 4.53 7.79
N GLY A 74 5.35 3.37 7.64
CA GLY A 74 5.47 2.39 8.73
C GLY A 74 6.28 2.92 9.93
N MET A 75 7.32 3.71 9.67
CA MET A 75 8.10 4.35 10.72
C MET A 75 7.26 5.37 11.49
N ASN A 76 6.48 6.20 10.78
CA ASN A 76 5.59 7.19 11.39
C ASN A 76 4.56 6.54 12.30
N ASP A 77 3.88 5.49 11.82
CA ASP A 77 2.79 4.83 12.54
C ASP A 77 3.29 4.06 13.77
N ALA A 78 4.39 3.30 13.65
CA ALA A 78 4.91 2.51 14.76
C ALA A 78 5.67 3.34 15.81
N ALA A 79 6.28 4.47 15.41
CA ALA A 79 6.95 5.36 16.34
C ALA A 79 5.99 5.95 17.37
N VAL A 80 4.76 6.27 16.95
CA VAL A 80 3.73 6.80 17.86
C VAL A 80 3.55 5.87 19.06
N GLY A 81 3.39 4.57 18.83
CA GLY A 81 3.22 3.59 19.92
C GLY A 81 4.42 3.52 20.89
N ALA A 82 5.63 3.65 20.36
CA ALA A 82 6.85 3.67 21.19
C ALA A 82 7.03 4.99 21.95
N LEU A 83 6.51 6.10 21.41
CA LEU A 83 6.67 7.44 21.97
C LEU A 83 5.58 7.82 22.98
N ILE A 84 4.45 7.11 23.01
CA ILE A 84 3.33 7.36 23.92
C ILE A 84 3.77 7.57 25.39
N PRO A 85 4.57 6.68 26.01
CA PRO A 85 4.96 6.86 27.41
C PRO A 85 5.73 8.17 27.66
N TYR A 86 6.52 8.63 26.69
CA TYR A 86 7.30 9.87 26.80
C TYR A 86 6.45 11.11 26.52
N LEU A 87 5.44 11.00 25.64
CA LEU A 87 4.47 12.06 25.40
C LEU A 87 3.56 12.26 26.62
N GLU A 88 3.14 11.17 27.27
CA GLU A 88 2.41 11.20 28.55
C GLU A 88 3.20 11.98 29.61
N GLU A 89 4.48 11.67 29.77
CA GLU A 89 5.34 12.31 30.78
C GLU A 89 5.67 13.76 30.43
N TYR A 90 6.01 14.06 29.18
CA TYR A 90 6.44 15.40 28.76
C TYR A 90 5.30 16.43 28.78
N TYR A 91 4.09 16.04 28.39
CA TYR A 91 2.93 16.94 28.30
C TYR A 91 1.92 16.75 29.44
N ASP A 92 2.21 15.89 30.42
CA ASP A 92 1.32 15.51 31.52
C ASP A 92 -0.07 15.06 31.02
N LEU A 93 -0.07 14.07 30.11
CA LEU A 93 -1.28 13.64 29.41
C LEU A 93 -1.91 12.39 30.03
N THR A 94 -3.23 12.36 29.95
CA THR A 94 -4.03 11.16 30.21
C THR A 94 -3.99 10.20 29.02
N TYR A 95 -4.26 8.90 29.24
CA TYR A 95 -4.33 7.90 28.17
C TYR A 95 -5.36 8.24 27.09
N THR A 96 -6.48 8.87 27.47
CA THR A 96 -7.51 9.32 26.51
C THR A 96 -7.01 10.46 25.63
N VAL A 97 -6.28 11.41 26.20
CA VAL A 97 -5.78 12.56 25.44
C VAL A 97 -4.63 12.14 24.55
N VAL A 98 -3.68 11.33 25.05
CA VAL A 98 -2.57 10.81 24.23
C VAL A 98 -3.08 9.92 23.09
N SER A 99 -4.22 9.22 23.26
CA SER A 99 -4.76 8.36 22.20
C SER A 99 -5.44 9.10 21.05
N LEU A 100 -5.71 10.41 21.19
CA LEU A 100 -6.24 11.24 20.08
C LEU A 100 -5.30 11.27 18.88
N ILE A 101 -3.99 11.05 19.09
CA ILE A 101 -2.99 10.99 18.01
C ILE A 101 -3.26 9.86 17.01
N PHE A 102 -3.98 8.81 17.41
CA PHE A 102 -4.36 7.71 16.51
C PHE A 102 -5.54 8.08 15.58
N LEU A 103 -6.33 9.10 15.92
CA LEU A 103 -7.54 9.45 15.16
C LEU A 103 -7.25 10.35 13.96
N THR A 104 -6.34 11.32 14.12
CA THR A 104 -6.14 12.37 13.12
C THR A 104 -5.46 11.94 11.83
N PRO A 105 -4.53 10.97 11.80
CA PRO A 105 -4.01 10.45 10.53
C PRO A 105 -5.12 9.93 9.62
N PHE A 106 -6.14 9.27 10.17
CA PHE A 106 -7.26 8.76 9.39
C PHE A 106 -8.13 9.86 8.79
N ALA A 107 -8.31 10.99 9.48
CA ALA A 107 -9.00 12.14 8.90
C ALA A 107 -8.24 12.65 7.65
N GLY A 108 -6.91 12.74 7.74
CA GLY A 108 -6.05 13.10 6.60
C GLY A 108 -6.14 12.09 5.46
N TYR A 109 -6.02 10.80 5.79
CA TYR A 109 -6.10 9.71 4.83
C TYR A 109 -7.46 9.68 4.11
N SER A 110 -8.55 9.95 4.84
CA SER A 110 -9.89 10.06 4.26
C SER A 110 -9.99 11.22 3.26
N VAL A 111 -9.43 12.39 3.61
CA VAL A 111 -9.38 13.55 2.69
C VAL A 111 -8.54 13.21 1.45
N ALA A 112 -7.45 12.46 1.60
CA ALA A 112 -6.65 11.98 0.48
C ALA A 112 -7.49 11.10 -0.46
N ALA A 113 -8.28 10.16 0.05
CA ALA A 113 -9.13 9.29 -0.76
C ALA A 113 -10.10 10.08 -1.69
N PHE A 114 -10.68 11.17 -1.21
CA PHE A 114 -11.59 12.01 -2.02
C PHE A 114 -10.88 12.95 -3.00
N THR A 115 -9.64 13.33 -2.70
CA THR A 115 -8.88 14.31 -3.49
C THR A 115 -7.92 13.67 -4.48
N ASN A 116 -7.53 12.40 -4.26
CA ASN A 116 -6.47 11.75 -5.03
C ASN A 116 -6.78 11.73 -6.54
N ALA A 117 -8.00 11.35 -6.93
CA ALA A 117 -8.41 11.35 -8.34
C ALA A 117 -8.28 12.74 -8.99
N ARG A 118 -8.64 13.81 -8.28
CA ARG A 118 -8.50 15.19 -8.80
C ARG A 118 -7.03 15.59 -8.93
N ILE A 119 -6.19 15.19 -7.96
CA ILE A 119 -4.75 15.44 -7.98
C ILE A 119 -4.10 14.71 -9.16
N HIS A 120 -4.44 13.45 -9.39
CA HIS A 120 -3.94 12.70 -10.55
C HIS A 120 -4.36 13.33 -11.88
N VAL A 121 -5.64 13.70 -12.04
CA VAL A 121 -6.12 14.33 -13.28
C VAL A 121 -5.44 15.68 -13.53
N LYS A 122 -5.19 16.49 -12.49
CA LYS A 122 -4.60 17.82 -12.63
C LYS A 122 -3.06 17.81 -12.72
N PHE A 123 -2.41 17.00 -11.89
CA PHE A 123 -0.96 17.05 -11.66
C PHE A 123 -0.23 15.74 -11.99
N GLY A 124 -0.96 14.67 -12.30
CA GLY A 124 -0.42 13.34 -12.57
C GLY A 124 0.11 12.66 -11.31
N GLN A 125 0.81 11.54 -11.51
CA GLN A 125 1.54 10.86 -10.42
C GLN A 125 2.67 11.75 -9.87
N ARG A 126 3.22 12.65 -10.70
CA ARG A 126 4.19 13.67 -10.26
C ARG A 126 3.64 14.54 -9.13
N GLY A 127 2.37 14.92 -9.20
CA GLY A 127 1.73 15.73 -8.15
C GLY A 127 1.76 15.03 -6.81
N VAL A 128 1.38 13.75 -6.77
CA VAL A 128 1.43 12.91 -5.57
C VAL A 128 2.86 12.74 -5.07
N ALA A 129 3.81 12.45 -5.97
CA ALA A 129 5.23 12.27 -5.68
C ALA A 129 5.90 13.49 -5.03
N ILE A 130 5.35 14.70 -5.21
CA ILE A 130 5.85 15.93 -4.59
C ILE A 130 5.02 16.29 -3.34
N MET A 131 3.69 16.24 -3.45
CA MET A 131 2.79 16.69 -2.37
C MET A 131 2.90 15.83 -1.12
N ALA A 132 3.00 14.50 -1.25
CA ALA A 132 3.02 13.63 -0.10
C ALA A 132 4.30 13.76 0.75
N PRO A 133 5.53 13.77 0.17
CA PRO A 133 6.73 14.02 0.97
C PRO A 133 6.77 15.42 1.59
N ILE A 134 6.19 16.44 0.93
CA ILE A 134 6.02 17.77 1.55
C ILE A 134 5.13 17.68 2.79
N CYS A 135 4.04 16.91 2.72
CA CYS A 135 3.17 16.68 3.88
C CYS A 135 3.93 15.99 5.03
N HIS A 136 4.76 14.99 4.72
CA HIS A 136 5.63 14.33 5.70
C HIS A 136 6.60 15.33 6.34
N ILE A 137 7.35 16.09 5.53
CA ILE A 137 8.34 17.08 6.00
C ILE A 137 7.67 18.14 6.88
N ILE A 138 6.55 18.72 6.45
CA ILE A 138 5.80 19.71 7.24
C ILE A 138 5.39 19.13 8.58
N THR A 139 4.86 17.91 8.57
CA THR A 139 4.44 17.23 9.80
C THR A 139 5.63 17.00 10.71
N PHE A 140 6.71 16.40 10.22
CA PHE A 140 7.86 16.07 11.06
C PHE A 140 8.61 17.30 11.56
N ILE A 141 8.67 18.40 10.80
CA ILE A 141 9.16 19.70 11.30
C ILE A 141 8.26 20.20 12.42
N ALA A 142 6.94 20.16 12.24
CA ALA A 142 6.00 20.59 13.27
C ALA A 142 6.12 19.74 14.55
N LEU A 143 6.34 18.43 14.45
CA LEU A 143 6.57 17.58 15.61
C LEU A 143 7.95 17.80 16.26
N ALA A 144 8.99 18.10 15.46
CA ALA A 144 10.34 18.37 15.95
C ALA A 144 10.43 19.67 16.78
N VAL A 145 9.58 20.67 16.50
CA VAL A 145 9.50 21.92 17.29
C VAL A 145 8.59 21.80 18.52
N HIS A 146 8.11 20.58 18.84
CA HIS A 146 7.41 20.24 20.09
C HIS A 146 6.33 21.26 20.54
N PRO A 147 5.36 21.62 19.66
CA PRO A 147 4.26 22.52 20.01
C PRO A 147 3.30 21.87 21.02
N PRO A 148 2.36 22.64 21.61
CA PRO A 148 1.35 22.09 22.50
C PRO A 148 0.66 20.85 21.89
N TYR A 149 0.38 19.84 22.72
CA TYR A 149 -0.10 18.54 22.26
C TYR A 149 -1.28 18.57 21.26
N PRO A 150 -2.31 19.42 21.41
CA PRO A 150 -3.38 19.51 20.41
C PRO A 150 -2.87 19.87 19.00
N VAL A 151 -1.81 20.67 18.89
CA VAL A 151 -1.17 21.02 17.62
C VAL A 151 -0.50 19.79 17.02
N LEU A 152 0.21 18.97 17.82
CA LEU A 152 0.79 17.70 17.35
C LEU A 152 -0.29 16.79 16.76
N VAL A 153 -1.42 16.67 17.44
CA VAL A 153 -2.56 15.86 16.99
C VAL A 153 -3.08 16.36 15.65
N VAL A 154 -3.32 17.67 15.49
CA VAL A 154 -3.79 18.24 14.21
C VAL A 154 -2.74 18.10 13.10
N CYS A 155 -1.46 18.31 13.40
CA CYS A 155 -0.38 18.17 12.42
C CYS A 155 -0.26 16.74 11.87
N ASN A 156 -0.54 15.71 12.68
CA ASN A 156 -0.56 14.31 12.21
C ASN A 156 -1.61 14.04 11.12
N MET A 157 -2.66 14.88 11.02
CA MET A 157 -3.60 14.83 9.89
C MET A 157 -2.89 15.09 8.55
N VAL A 158 -1.86 15.95 8.53
CA VAL A 158 -1.10 16.27 7.32
C VAL A 158 -0.27 15.06 6.88
N SER A 159 0.41 14.36 7.80
CA SER A 159 1.10 13.10 7.50
C SER A 159 0.12 12.04 7.00
N GLY A 160 -1.03 11.88 7.65
CA GLY A 160 -2.06 10.95 7.21
C GLY A 160 -2.58 11.23 5.79
N PHE A 161 -2.69 12.50 5.41
CA PHE A 161 -3.00 12.90 4.04
C PHE A 161 -1.89 12.51 3.05
N GLY A 162 -0.63 12.71 3.41
CA GLY A 162 0.54 12.25 2.63
C GLY A 162 0.53 10.74 2.40
N ASN A 163 0.41 9.96 3.48
CA ASN A 163 0.31 8.50 3.45
C ASN A 163 -0.87 8.03 2.56
N GLY A 164 -2.03 8.68 2.67
CA GLY A 164 -3.20 8.31 1.86
C GLY A 164 -3.03 8.59 0.37
N LEU A 165 -2.30 9.64 0.01
CA LEU A 165 -1.99 9.92 -1.40
C LEU A 165 -1.02 8.89 -1.99
N THR A 166 0.09 8.60 -1.29
CA THR A 166 1.12 7.66 -1.76
C THR A 166 0.59 6.24 -1.83
N ASP A 167 -0.15 5.80 -0.82
CA ASP A 167 -0.73 4.47 -0.79
C ASP A 167 -1.66 4.24 -1.99
N ALA A 168 -2.66 5.09 -2.16
CA ALA A 168 -3.60 4.95 -3.27
C ALA A 168 -2.92 5.13 -4.65
N CYS A 169 -1.96 6.05 -4.79
CA CYS A 169 -1.22 6.25 -6.04
C CYS A 169 -0.36 5.04 -6.41
N PHE A 170 0.49 4.58 -5.49
CA PHE A 170 1.45 3.51 -5.77
C PHE A 170 0.79 2.14 -5.83
N CYS A 171 -0.21 1.87 -4.98
CA CYS A 171 -0.99 0.63 -5.09
C CYS A 171 -1.77 0.55 -6.40
N ALA A 172 -2.36 1.64 -6.89
CA ALA A 172 -3.03 1.66 -8.18
C ALA A 172 -2.05 1.48 -9.35
N TRP A 173 -0.89 2.13 -9.28
CA TRP A 173 0.16 2.01 -10.30
C TRP A 173 0.73 0.59 -10.37
N ILE A 174 1.11 0.02 -9.23
CA ILE A 174 1.66 -1.35 -9.14
C ILE A 174 0.58 -2.39 -9.48
N GLY A 175 -0.69 -2.11 -9.15
CA GLY A 175 -1.83 -2.96 -9.49
C GLY A 175 -1.99 -3.24 -10.99
N LYS A 176 -1.40 -2.40 -11.85
CA LYS A 176 -1.40 -2.56 -13.31
C LYS A 176 -0.12 -3.22 -13.87
N MET A 177 0.83 -3.60 -13.01
CA MET A 177 2.08 -4.23 -13.42
C MET A 177 1.98 -5.75 -13.55
N ASP A 178 2.92 -6.33 -14.31
CA ASP A 178 3.16 -7.77 -14.29
C ASP A 178 3.54 -8.22 -12.86
N LYS A 179 2.92 -9.30 -12.40
CA LYS A 179 3.05 -9.81 -11.03
C LYS A 179 2.72 -8.75 -9.95
N ALA A 180 1.70 -7.90 -10.19
CA ALA A 180 1.21 -6.88 -9.27
C ALA A 180 1.15 -7.35 -7.81
N ASN A 181 0.57 -8.54 -7.54
CA ASN A 181 0.46 -9.09 -6.18
C ASN A 181 1.81 -9.22 -5.46
N SER A 182 2.85 -9.69 -6.15
CA SER A 182 4.19 -9.87 -5.56
C SER A 182 4.84 -8.51 -5.27
N VAL A 183 4.71 -7.56 -6.21
CA VAL A 183 5.30 -6.21 -6.05
C VAL A 183 4.58 -5.42 -4.96
N GLN A 184 3.25 -5.51 -4.87
CA GLN A 184 2.47 -4.93 -3.77
C GLN A 184 2.82 -5.59 -2.43
N GLY A 185 3.00 -6.91 -2.40
CA GLY A 185 3.45 -7.62 -1.20
C GLY A 185 4.79 -7.07 -0.68
N PHE A 186 5.74 -6.80 -1.58
CA PHE A 186 7.03 -6.21 -1.23
C PHE A 186 6.89 -4.76 -0.73
N LEU A 187 6.06 -3.95 -1.39
CA LEU A 187 5.73 -2.58 -0.96
C LEU A 187 5.19 -2.55 0.48
N HIS A 188 4.22 -3.40 0.82
CA HIS A 188 3.70 -3.48 2.19
C HIS A 188 4.67 -4.16 3.17
N SER A 189 5.63 -4.95 2.68
CA SER A 189 6.72 -5.48 3.52
C SER A 189 7.70 -4.37 3.90
N CYS A 190 7.95 -3.41 3.01
CA CYS A 190 8.71 -2.19 3.31
C CYS A 190 8.04 -1.34 4.40
N TYR A 191 6.71 -1.25 4.40
CA TYR A 191 5.98 -0.66 5.53
C TYR A 191 6.25 -1.40 6.84
N SER A 192 6.11 -2.73 6.87
CA SER A 192 6.41 -3.51 8.08
C SER A 192 7.87 -3.38 8.53
N LEU A 193 8.81 -3.20 7.58
CA LEU A 193 10.22 -2.96 7.88
C LEU A 193 10.45 -1.60 8.55
N GLY A 194 9.78 -0.54 8.07
CA GLY A 194 9.77 0.75 8.75
C GLY A 194 9.19 0.66 10.16
N ALA A 195 8.06 -0.03 10.29
CA ALA A 195 7.40 -0.25 11.56
C ALA A 195 8.23 -1.08 12.56
N LEU A 196 9.08 -1.98 12.05
CA LEU A 196 10.07 -2.73 12.83
C LEU A 196 11.16 -1.82 13.41
N PHE A 197 11.75 -0.95 12.60
CA PHE A 197 12.90 -0.15 13.04
C PHE A 197 12.52 1.06 13.90
N ALA A 198 11.33 1.63 13.69
CA ALA A 198 10.91 2.84 14.38
C ALA A 198 10.93 2.74 15.91
N PRO A 199 10.32 1.71 16.55
CA PRO A 199 10.36 1.58 18.00
C PRO A 199 11.79 1.44 18.54
N LEU A 200 12.68 0.70 17.86
CA LEU A 200 14.08 0.55 18.27
C LEU A 200 14.82 1.89 18.22
N ILE A 201 14.70 2.62 17.11
CA ILE A 201 15.35 3.92 16.93
C ILE A 201 14.81 4.92 17.96
N ALA A 202 13.49 5.09 18.03
CA ALA A 202 12.86 6.03 18.96
C ALA A 202 13.23 5.73 20.42
N THR A 203 13.14 4.46 20.83
CA THR A 203 13.45 4.06 22.20
C THR A 203 14.94 4.18 22.51
N SER A 204 15.82 3.80 21.59
CA SER A 204 17.26 3.93 21.80
C SER A 204 17.70 5.39 21.91
N MET A 205 17.13 6.28 21.09
CA MET A 205 17.40 7.71 21.17
C MET A 205 16.96 8.28 22.53
N VAL A 206 15.77 7.94 23.00
CA VAL A 206 15.24 8.49 24.25
C VAL A 206 15.86 7.85 25.49
N ASP A 207 15.90 6.52 25.56
CA ASP A 207 16.34 5.82 26.76
C ASP A 207 17.86 5.60 26.80
N THR A 208 18.51 5.25 25.69
CA THR A 208 19.96 4.97 25.70
C THR A 208 20.77 6.26 25.53
N ALA A 209 20.43 7.06 24.52
CA ALA A 209 21.15 8.30 24.22
C ALA A 209 20.67 9.51 25.05
N LYS A 210 19.61 9.33 25.87
CA LYS A 210 19.03 10.36 26.74
C LYS A 210 18.63 11.64 25.97
N LEU A 211 18.25 11.46 24.70
CA LEU A 211 17.77 12.54 23.85
C LEU A 211 16.26 12.77 24.08
N PRO A 212 15.77 14.00 23.93
CA PRO A 212 14.33 14.26 23.97
C PRO A 212 13.57 13.51 22.87
N TRP A 213 12.31 13.14 23.11
CA TRP A 213 11.47 12.36 22.18
C TRP A 213 11.38 12.97 20.77
N TYR A 214 11.38 14.31 20.68
CA TYR A 214 11.24 15.01 19.40
C TYR A 214 12.45 14.83 18.48
N THR A 215 13.60 14.38 19.00
CA THR A 215 14.80 14.14 18.21
C THR A 215 14.62 13.03 17.17
N TYR A 216 13.73 12.07 17.41
CA TYR A 216 13.32 11.06 16.44
C TYR A 216 12.84 11.69 15.12
N TYR A 217 12.12 12.81 15.20
CA TYR A 217 11.58 13.48 14.02
C TYR A 217 12.66 14.15 13.16
N TYR A 218 13.86 14.43 13.68
CA TYR A 218 14.98 14.88 12.84
C TYR A 218 15.43 13.79 11.85
N VAL A 219 15.43 12.52 12.29
CA VAL A 219 15.69 11.37 11.41
C VAL A 219 14.59 11.28 10.35
N MET A 220 13.33 11.43 10.76
CA MET A 220 12.18 11.39 9.83
C MET A 220 12.24 12.51 8.79
N ILE A 221 12.60 13.74 9.18
CA ILE A 221 12.81 14.86 8.25
C ILE A 221 13.88 14.50 7.22
N GLY A 222 15.04 13.98 7.67
CA GLY A 222 16.14 13.61 6.78
C GLY A 222 15.73 12.58 5.73
N ILE A 223 15.05 11.51 6.15
CA ILE A 223 14.60 10.45 5.23
C ILE A 223 13.47 10.98 4.31
N SER A 224 12.60 11.87 4.79
CA SER A 224 11.53 12.47 3.97
C SER A 224 12.05 13.47 2.93
N VAL A 225 13.18 14.13 3.19
CA VAL A 225 13.86 14.95 2.17
C VAL A 225 14.44 14.06 1.07
N VAL A 226 15.00 12.91 1.42
CA VAL A 226 15.45 11.90 0.44
C VAL A 226 14.26 11.36 -0.36
N GLU A 227 13.13 11.08 0.30
CA GLU A 227 11.87 10.70 -0.34
C GLU A 227 11.40 11.77 -1.33
N LEU A 228 11.36 13.04 -0.92
CA LEU A 228 10.95 14.16 -1.78
C LEU A 228 11.82 14.25 -3.03
N VAL A 229 13.14 14.29 -2.87
CA VAL A 229 14.07 14.40 -4.01
C VAL A 229 13.94 13.18 -4.92
N GLY A 230 13.95 11.99 -4.33
CA GLY A 230 13.89 10.73 -5.05
C GLY A 230 12.60 10.53 -5.85
N LEU A 231 11.44 10.71 -5.21
CA LEU A 231 10.14 10.62 -5.86
C LEU A 231 9.96 11.71 -6.92
N THR A 232 10.38 12.95 -6.64
CA THR A 232 10.29 14.05 -7.60
C THR A 232 11.08 13.73 -8.87
N VAL A 233 12.32 13.28 -8.74
CA VAL A 233 13.18 12.91 -9.88
C VAL A 233 12.61 11.70 -10.62
N ALA A 234 12.18 10.65 -9.90
CA ALA A 234 11.70 9.41 -10.51
C ALA A 234 10.35 9.56 -11.26
N PHE A 235 9.48 10.45 -10.79
CA PHE A 235 8.15 10.69 -11.36
C PHE A 235 8.03 12.02 -12.14
N TRP A 236 9.14 12.73 -12.40
CA TRP A 236 9.14 14.04 -13.05
C TRP A 236 8.37 14.11 -14.38
N HIS A 237 8.42 13.01 -15.16
CA HIS A 237 7.76 12.92 -16.47
C HIS A 237 6.32 12.38 -16.41
N LYS A 238 5.83 11.91 -15.26
CA LYS A 238 4.46 11.37 -15.12
C LYS A 238 3.47 12.50 -14.78
N THR A 239 3.26 13.41 -15.74
CA THR A 239 2.40 14.61 -15.61
C THR A 239 0.91 14.28 -15.70
N GLY A 240 0.05 15.27 -15.43
CA GLY A 240 -1.40 15.11 -15.56
C GLY A 240 -1.86 14.83 -16.99
N GLU A 241 -1.15 15.35 -17.99
CA GLU A 241 -1.41 15.05 -19.40
C GLU A 241 -1.14 13.57 -19.72
N VAL A 242 -0.01 13.05 -19.23
CA VAL A 242 0.32 11.61 -19.34
C VAL A 242 -0.72 10.76 -18.64
N TYR A 243 -1.14 11.14 -17.42
CA TYR A 243 -2.17 10.42 -16.69
C TYR A 243 -3.52 10.40 -17.44
N LYS A 244 -3.95 11.54 -18.00
CA LYS A 244 -5.17 11.60 -18.81
C LYS A 244 -5.08 10.75 -20.07
N ALA A 245 -3.93 10.74 -20.75
CA ALA A 245 -3.71 9.90 -21.92
C ALA A 245 -3.76 8.40 -21.57
N GLU A 246 -3.09 8.00 -20.48
CA GLU A 246 -3.06 6.61 -19.99
C GLU A 246 -4.43 6.12 -19.49
N HIS A 247 -5.34 7.00 -19.08
CA HIS A 247 -6.66 6.64 -18.51
C HIS A 247 -7.86 7.15 -19.32
N ALA A 248 -7.65 7.63 -20.55
CA ALA A 248 -8.71 8.12 -21.43
C ALA A 248 -9.79 7.03 -21.71
N ARG A 249 -9.39 5.75 -21.75
CA ARG A 249 -10.29 4.61 -21.99
C ARG A 249 -11.01 4.10 -20.73
N GLU A 250 -10.51 4.40 -19.52
CA GLU A 250 -11.11 3.91 -18.27
C GLU A 250 -12.32 4.76 -17.82
N ASN A 251 -12.33 6.06 -18.17
CA ASN A 251 -13.38 7.00 -17.77
C ASN A 251 -14.78 6.68 -18.36
N ASP A 252 -14.87 5.91 -19.43
CA ASP A 252 -16.14 5.47 -20.03
C ASP A 252 -16.86 4.37 -19.22
N SER A 253 -16.17 3.73 -18.27
CA SER A 253 -16.74 2.67 -17.41
C SER A 253 -17.28 3.15 -16.05
N GLY A 254 -17.40 4.48 -15.90
CA GLY A 254 -17.56 5.20 -14.64
C GLY A 254 -18.67 4.70 -13.70
N GLY A 255 -18.29 4.39 -12.45
CA GLY A 255 -19.17 4.35 -11.28
C GLY A 255 -20.13 3.16 -11.15
N ALA A 256 -20.34 2.37 -12.20
CA ALA A 256 -21.29 1.24 -12.18
C ALA A 256 -20.89 0.15 -11.18
N GLY A 257 -19.58 -0.10 -11.01
CA GLY A 257 -19.05 -1.14 -10.11
C GLY A 257 -19.17 -0.83 -8.61
N THR A 258 -19.11 0.44 -8.21
CA THR A 258 -19.11 0.82 -6.78
C THR A 258 -20.49 0.61 -6.14
N ARG A 259 -21.57 1.00 -6.83
CA ARG A 259 -22.95 0.77 -6.34
C ARG A 259 -23.28 -0.71 -6.26
N GLU A 260 -22.77 -1.50 -7.20
CA GLU A 260 -22.97 -2.95 -7.21
C GLU A 260 -22.12 -3.63 -6.12
N ALA A 261 -20.89 -3.18 -5.89
CA ALA A 261 -20.03 -3.65 -4.80
C ALA A 261 -20.69 -3.45 -3.42
N LEU A 262 -21.32 -2.30 -3.16
CA LEU A 262 -21.98 -2.01 -1.88
C LEU A 262 -23.24 -2.86 -1.62
N LYS A 263 -23.87 -3.40 -2.67
CA LYS A 263 -25.00 -4.33 -2.54
C LYS A 263 -24.57 -5.75 -2.19
N SER A 264 -23.30 -6.09 -2.38
CA SER A 264 -22.79 -7.43 -2.13
C SER A 264 -22.54 -7.67 -0.63
N LYS A 265 -23.10 -8.76 -0.10
CA LYS A 265 -22.86 -9.19 1.29
C LYS A 265 -21.39 -9.54 1.54
N VAL A 266 -20.69 -10.06 0.53
CA VAL A 266 -19.26 -10.41 0.63
C VAL A 266 -18.41 -9.16 0.84
N THR A 267 -18.76 -8.04 0.20
CA THR A 267 -18.09 -6.75 0.41
C THR A 267 -18.18 -6.29 1.87
N TRP A 268 -19.35 -6.41 2.49
CA TRP A 268 -19.55 -6.05 3.90
C TRP A 268 -18.85 -7.00 4.86
N LEU A 269 -18.84 -8.31 4.58
CA LEU A 269 -18.04 -9.27 5.36
C LEU A 269 -16.54 -8.96 5.28
N CYS A 270 -16.04 -8.65 4.09
CA CYS A 270 -14.67 -8.21 3.87
C CYS A 270 -14.36 -6.90 4.60
N SER A 271 -15.28 -5.93 4.55
CA SER A 271 -15.13 -4.64 5.24
C SER A 271 -15.06 -4.83 6.75
N LEU A 272 -15.93 -5.67 7.33
CA LEU A 272 -15.91 -6.00 8.75
C LEU A 272 -14.64 -6.77 9.16
N PHE A 273 -14.17 -7.67 8.30
CA PHE A 273 -12.90 -8.36 8.51
C PHE A 273 -11.74 -7.36 8.61
N PHE A 274 -11.59 -6.47 7.62
CA PHE A 274 -10.52 -5.47 7.65
C PHE A 274 -10.67 -4.48 8.80
N PHE A 275 -11.89 -4.06 9.14
CA PHE A 275 -12.16 -3.20 10.30
C PHE A 275 -11.62 -3.81 11.59
N ALA A 276 -12.01 -5.06 11.89
CA ALA A 276 -11.57 -5.73 13.10
C ALA A 276 -10.07 -6.07 13.06
N TYR A 277 -9.57 -6.54 11.92
CA TYR A 277 -8.16 -6.91 11.75
C TYR A 277 -7.21 -5.73 11.88
N MET A 278 -7.50 -4.59 11.22
CA MET A 278 -6.70 -3.37 11.38
C MET A 278 -6.77 -2.84 12.82
N GLY A 279 -7.90 -3.03 13.49
CA GLY A 279 -8.02 -2.79 14.93
C GLY A 279 -7.07 -3.63 15.78
N VAL A 280 -6.89 -4.91 15.44
CA VAL A 280 -5.88 -5.78 16.07
C VAL A 280 -4.47 -5.29 15.78
N GLU A 281 -4.14 -5.05 14.50
CA GLU A 281 -2.80 -4.69 14.04
C GLU A 281 -2.33 -3.37 14.67
N VAL A 282 -3.11 -2.29 14.50
CA VAL A 282 -2.74 -0.97 15.02
C VAL A 282 -2.95 -0.89 16.53
N GLY A 283 -3.98 -1.56 17.07
CA GLY A 283 -4.23 -1.59 18.51
C GLY A 283 -3.10 -2.25 19.28
N LEU A 284 -2.63 -3.42 18.81
CA LEU A 284 -1.51 -4.13 19.42
C LEU A 284 -0.20 -3.36 19.18
N GLY A 285 0.08 -2.94 17.93
CA GLY A 285 1.29 -2.20 17.58
C GLY A 285 1.44 -0.87 18.33
N GLY A 286 0.33 -0.17 18.57
CA GLY A 286 0.29 1.12 19.26
C GLY A 286 0.45 1.03 20.78
N TRP A 287 -0.08 -0.03 21.41
CA TRP A 287 -0.14 -0.10 22.88
C TRP A 287 0.78 -1.12 23.52
N VAL A 288 1.44 -1.99 22.73
CA VAL A 288 2.28 -3.05 23.29
C VAL A 288 3.49 -2.50 24.07
N VAL A 289 4.10 -1.40 23.63
CA VAL A 289 5.21 -0.78 24.37
C VAL A 289 4.74 -0.33 25.75
N THR A 290 3.66 0.45 25.81
CA THR A 290 3.06 0.92 27.06
C THR A 290 2.63 -0.25 27.96
N PHE A 291 2.07 -1.31 27.38
CA PHE A 291 1.69 -2.52 28.13
C PHE A 291 2.91 -3.22 28.75
N MET A 292 3.97 -3.45 27.98
CA MET A 292 5.18 -4.10 28.49
C MET A 292 5.85 -3.27 29.58
N LEU A 293 5.91 -1.95 29.39
CA LEU A 293 6.48 -1.01 30.34
C LEU A 293 5.67 -0.96 31.65
N ARG A 294 4.36 -0.74 31.56
CA ARG A 294 3.51 -0.48 32.74
C ARG A 294 3.05 -1.76 33.46
N VAL A 295 2.70 -2.79 32.70
CA VAL A 295 2.07 -4.03 33.22
C VAL A 295 3.11 -5.13 33.41
N ARG A 296 4.02 -5.33 32.46
CA ARG A 296 5.09 -6.34 32.57
C ARG A 296 6.35 -5.81 33.27
N LYS A 297 6.39 -4.52 33.62
CA LYS A 297 7.51 -3.85 34.30
C LYS A 297 8.85 -4.04 33.57
N ALA A 298 8.79 -4.14 32.24
CA ALA A 298 9.98 -4.24 31.41
C ALA A 298 10.71 -2.89 31.31
N SER A 299 11.99 -2.90 30.98
CA SER A 299 12.71 -1.67 30.65
C SER A 299 12.15 -1.02 29.38
N ALA A 300 12.42 0.28 29.18
CA ALA A 300 12.00 0.99 27.98
C ALA A 300 12.52 0.30 26.71
N LEU A 301 13.83 0.02 26.64
CA LEU A 301 14.44 -0.69 25.51
C LEU A 301 13.82 -2.07 25.26
N ALA A 302 13.57 -2.86 26.31
CA ALA A 302 12.94 -4.17 26.17
C ALA A 302 11.48 -4.08 25.70
N SER A 303 10.76 -3.05 26.13
CA SER A 303 9.39 -2.76 25.70
C SER A 303 9.34 -2.34 24.22
N GLY A 304 10.26 -1.45 23.79
CA GLY A 304 10.42 -1.07 22.39
C GLY A 304 10.82 -2.26 21.51
N ALA A 305 11.73 -3.12 21.99
CA ALA A 305 12.10 -4.36 21.31
C ALA A 305 10.93 -5.34 21.16
N SER A 306 9.97 -5.35 22.09
CA SER A 306 8.77 -6.20 21.97
C SER A 306 7.85 -5.74 20.83
N SER A 307 7.65 -4.43 20.66
CA SER A 307 6.93 -3.87 19.51
C SER A 307 7.65 -4.16 18.19
N SER A 308 8.97 -4.04 18.22
CA SER A 308 9.82 -4.39 17.09
C SER A 308 9.66 -5.88 16.74
N GLY A 309 9.65 -6.76 17.75
CA GLY A 309 9.38 -8.19 17.58
C GLY A 309 8.03 -8.49 16.94
N PHE A 310 6.97 -7.75 17.29
CA PHE A 310 5.67 -7.84 16.63
C PHE A 310 5.76 -7.55 15.13
N TRP A 311 6.36 -6.41 14.75
CA TRP A 311 6.49 -6.00 13.35
C TRP A 311 7.46 -6.88 12.55
N ALA A 312 8.55 -7.35 13.17
CA ALA A 312 9.44 -8.36 12.58
C ALA A 312 8.69 -9.66 12.31
N GLY A 313 7.93 -10.14 13.29
CA GLY A 313 7.05 -11.28 13.14
C GLY A 313 6.12 -11.08 11.95
N MET A 314 5.44 -9.94 11.89
CA MET A 314 4.52 -9.60 10.80
C MET A 314 5.19 -9.59 9.42
N ALA A 315 6.36 -8.97 9.29
CA ALA A 315 7.12 -8.95 8.04
C ALA A 315 7.51 -10.38 7.61
N CYS A 316 8.04 -11.19 8.54
CA CYS A 316 8.37 -12.59 8.29
C CYS A 316 7.11 -13.42 7.96
N GLY A 317 5.99 -13.17 8.62
CA GLY A 317 4.72 -13.85 8.36
C GLY A 317 4.22 -13.59 6.95
N ARG A 318 4.24 -12.33 6.52
CA ARG A 318 3.91 -11.92 5.14
C ARG A 318 4.84 -12.58 4.13
N ALA A 319 6.14 -12.63 4.41
CA ALA A 319 7.14 -13.22 3.53
C ALA A 319 7.04 -14.75 3.43
N PHE A 320 6.97 -15.47 4.55
CA PHE A 320 7.09 -16.94 4.57
C PHE A 320 5.74 -17.64 4.54
N LEU A 321 4.77 -17.22 5.36
CA LEU A 321 3.44 -17.86 5.40
C LEU A 321 2.60 -17.52 4.17
N GLY A 322 2.93 -16.44 3.43
CA GLY A 322 2.34 -16.15 2.13
C GLY A 322 2.47 -17.33 1.16
N PHE A 323 3.68 -17.90 1.02
CA PHE A 323 3.93 -19.07 0.17
C PHE A 323 3.19 -20.32 0.65
N VAL A 324 3.10 -20.51 1.96
CA VAL A 324 2.34 -21.63 2.55
C VAL A 324 0.85 -21.48 2.23
N THR A 325 0.33 -20.26 2.37
CA THR A 325 -1.08 -19.93 2.09
C THR A 325 -1.42 -20.15 0.62
N GLU A 326 -0.51 -19.77 -0.29
CA GLU A 326 -0.68 -20.02 -1.72
C GLU A 326 -0.70 -21.52 -2.05
N ARG A 327 0.17 -22.32 -1.42
CA ARG A 327 0.28 -23.76 -1.67
C ARG A 327 -0.89 -24.57 -1.13
N TYR A 328 -1.39 -24.26 0.05
CA TYR A 328 -2.41 -25.06 0.75
C TYR A 328 -3.81 -24.41 0.76
N GLY A 329 -3.93 -23.19 0.25
CA GLY A 329 -5.18 -22.44 0.12
C GLY A 329 -5.48 -21.53 1.32
N GLU A 330 -6.06 -20.37 1.03
CA GLU A 330 -6.30 -19.30 1.99
C GLU A 330 -7.21 -19.74 3.13
N ARG A 331 -8.31 -20.43 2.80
CA ARG A 331 -9.34 -20.82 3.78
C ARG A 331 -8.77 -21.68 4.90
N LEU A 332 -7.96 -22.69 4.58
CA LEU A 332 -7.39 -23.60 5.57
C LEU A 332 -6.29 -22.90 6.36
N CYS A 333 -5.30 -22.31 5.67
CA CYS A 333 -4.15 -21.68 6.31
C CYS A 333 -4.55 -20.55 7.26
N LEU A 334 -5.38 -19.60 6.80
CA LEU A 334 -5.78 -18.48 7.66
C LEU A 334 -6.64 -18.93 8.85
N SER A 335 -7.45 -19.98 8.70
CA SER A 335 -8.21 -20.54 9.84
C SER A 335 -7.27 -21.11 10.92
N ILE A 336 -6.21 -21.81 10.51
CA ILE A 336 -5.18 -22.34 11.42
C ILE A 336 -4.43 -21.19 12.09
N TYR A 337 -3.99 -20.20 11.33
CA TYR A 337 -3.23 -19.06 11.86
C TYR A 337 -4.08 -18.23 12.85
N LEU A 338 -5.37 -18.05 12.59
CA LEU A 338 -6.30 -17.37 13.51
C LEU A 338 -6.49 -18.17 14.80
N ALA A 339 -6.65 -19.50 14.72
CA ALA A 339 -6.72 -20.36 15.91
C ALA A 339 -5.44 -20.27 16.76
N ILE A 340 -4.27 -20.29 16.12
CA ILE A 340 -2.98 -20.10 16.79
C ILE A 340 -2.90 -18.69 17.41
N SER A 341 -3.38 -17.67 16.70
CA SER A 341 -3.39 -16.28 17.19
C SER A 341 -4.26 -16.13 18.44
N VAL A 342 -5.42 -16.78 18.50
CA VAL A 342 -6.25 -16.83 19.72
C VAL A 342 -5.47 -17.46 20.87
N GLY A 343 -4.80 -18.60 20.63
CA GLY A 343 -3.99 -19.27 21.65
C GLY A 343 -2.82 -18.41 22.14
N LEU A 344 -2.08 -17.78 21.23
CA LEU A 344 -0.96 -16.89 21.58
C LEU A 344 -1.44 -15.64 22.34
N GLN A 345 -2.59 -15.08 21.96
CA GLN A 345 -3.20 -13.95 22.67
C GLN A 345 -3.64 -14.34 24.09
N LEU A 346 -4.16 -15.56 24.28
CA LEU A 346 -4.47 -16.10 25.60
C LEU A 346 -3.20 -16.31 26.42
N VAL A 347 -2.11 -16.83 25.83
CA VAL A 347 -0.81 -16.95 26.51
C VAL A 347 -0.29 -15.57 26.92
N PHE A 348 -0.33 -14.60 26.00
CA PHE A 348 0.08 -13.22 26.27
C PHE A 348 -0.73 -12.59 27.41
N TRP A 349 -2.03 -12.87 27.48
CA TRP A 349 -2.90 -12.37 28.54
C TRP A 349 -2.65 -13.07 29.88
N LEU A 350 -2.72 -14.40 29.91
CA LEU A 350 -2.80 -15.20 31.14
C LEU A 350 -1.45 -15.49 31.79
N VAL A 351 -0.34 -15.39 31.04
CA VAL A 351 1.01 -15.63 31.57
C VAL A 351 1.70 -14.29 31.82
N PRO A 352 1.79 -13.81 33.07
CA PRO A 352 2.32 -12.47 33.40
C PRO A 352 3.86 -12.45 33.42
N GLN A 353 4.51 -13.02 32.40
CA GLN A 353 5.97 -13.06 32.26
C GLN A 353 6.40 -12.27 31.03
N PHE A 354 7.39 -11.39 31.18
CA PHE A 354 7.84 -10.51 30.10
C PHE A 354 8.33 -11.30 28.88
N ILE A 355 9.23 -12.26 29.07
CA ILE A 355 9.83 -13.02 27.96
C ILE A 355 8.74 -13.80 27.19
N VAL A 356 7.83 -14.45 27.92
CA VAL A 356 6.69 -15.16 27.33
C VAL A 356 5.82 -14.20 26.53
N SER A 357 5.56 -13.02 27.08
CA SER A 357 4.76 -11.97 26.43
C SER A 357 5.43 -11.45 25.15
N ALA A 358 6.73 -11.17 25.19
CA ALA A 358 7.49 -10.68 24.04
C ALA A 358 7.53 -11.72 22.91
N VAL A 359 7.76 -12.99 23.25
CA VAL A 359 7.75 -14.10 22.28
C VAL A 359 6.33 -14.30 21.71
N ALA A 360 5.31 -14.33 22.56
CA ALA A 360 3.92 -14.49 22.12
C ALA A 360 3.49 -13.36 21.18
N VAL A 361 3.86 -12.12 21.48
CA VAL A 361 3.60 -10.95 20.63
C VAL A 361 4.33 -11.03 19.28
N ALA A 362 5.59 -11.48 19.25
CA ALA A 362 6.32 -11.66 18.01
C ALA A 362 5.65 -12.73 17.11
N PHE A 363 5.26 -13.87 17.69
CA PHE A 363 4.52 -14.90 16.95
C PHE A 363 3.09 -14.48 16.57
N LEU A 364 2.42 -13.67 17.39
CA LEU A 364 1.15 -13.04 17.01
C LEU A 364 1.32 -12.22 15.74
N GLY A 365 2.35 -11.37 15.67
CA GLY A 365 2.71 -10.66 14.45
C GLY A 365 2.89 -11.60 13.26
N PHE A 366 3.65 -12.69 13.44
CA PHE A 366 3.90 -13.69 12.41
C PHE A 366 2.63 -14.33 11.83
N PHE A 367 1.71 -14.79 12.66
CA PHE A 367 0.46 -15.41 12.19
C PHE A 367 -0.59 -14.40 11.72
N LEU A 368 -0.55 -13.17 12.22
CA LEU A 368 -1.40 -12.08 11.74
C LEU A 368 -0.91 -11.51 10.41
N GLY A 369 0.38 -11.61 10.08
CA GLY A 369 0.97 -11.07 8.85
C GLY A 369 0.24 -11.42 7.55
N PRO A 370 -0.02 -12.70 7.22
CA PRO A 370 -0.66 -13.09 5.96
C PRO A 370 -2.18 -12.80 5.91
N MET A 371 -2.79 -12.34 7.00
CA MET A 371 -4.26 -12.11 7.05
C MET A 371 -4.72 -11.07 6.04
N PHE A 372 -4.02 -9.95 5.94
CA PHE A 372 -4.37 -8.88 5.01
C PHE A 372 -4.38 -9.35 3.55
N PRO A 373 -3.25 -9.84 2.97
CA PRO A 373 -3.25 -10.33 1.59
C PRO A 373 -4.17 -11.54 1.39
N GLY A 374 -4.29 -12.44 2.38
CA GLY A 374 -5.19 -13.59 2.28
C GLY A 374 -6.67 -13.20 2.21
N ALA A 375 -7.09 -12.17 2.93
CA ALA A 375 -8.46 -11.64 2.85
C ALA A 375 -8.74 -10.92 1.54
N VAL A 376 -7.77 -10.15 1.00
CA VAL A 376 -7.86 -9.57 -0.36
C VAL A 376 -8.06 -10.68 -1.39
N MET A 377 -7.24 -11.73 -1.35
CA MET A 377 -7.30 -12.86 -2.29
C MET A 377 -8.63 -13.62 -2.20
N MET A 378 -9.11 -13.91 -0.99
CA MET A 378 -10.40 -14.58 -0.79
C MET A 378 -11.56 -13.73 -1.34
N THR A 379 -11.50 -12.41 -1.13
CA THR A 379 -12.51 -11.48 -1.64
C THR A 379 -12.50 -11.41 -3.17
N ALA A 380 -11.31 -11.36 -3.78
CA ALA A 380 -11.14 -11.38 -5.22
C ALA A 380 -11.67 -12.68 -5.86
N LYS A 381 -11.56 -13.83 -5.16
CA LYS A 381 -12.10 -15.13 -5.61
C LYS A 381 -13.62 -15.23 -5.49
N LEU A 382 -14.22 -14.50 -4.55
CA LEU A 382 -15.66 -14.57 -4.26
C LEU A 382 -16.49 -13.52 -5.03
N LEU A 383 -15.86 -12.45 -5.50
CA LEU A 383 -16.54 -11.37 -6.21
C LEU A 383 -16.25 -11.43 -7.71
N PRO A 384 -17.23 -11.09 -8.58
CA PRO A 384 -16.99 -10.87 -10.00
C PRO A 384 -15.90 -9.83 -10.25
N ALA A 385 -15.09 -10.05 -11.30
CA ALA A 385 -14.00 -9.15 -11.69
C ALA A 385 -14.46 -7.69 -11.90
N LYS A 386 -15.70 -7.47 -12.35
CA LYS A 386 -16.26 -6.12 -12.52
C LYS A 386 -16.44 -5.33 -11.21
N ILE A 387 -16.55 -5.99 -10.05
CA ILE A 387 -16.80 -5.31 -8.76
C ILE A 387 -15.68 -5.48 -7.73
N HIS A 388 -14.75 -6.41 -7.91
CA HIS A 388 -13.77 -6.75 -6.89
C HIS A 388 -12.85 -5.58 -6.49
N VAL A 389 -12.40 -4.73 -7.41
CA VAL A 389 -11.53 -3.56 -7.12
C VAL A 389 -12.28 -2.55 -6.26
N SER A 390 -13.52 -2.22 -6.64
CA SER A 390 -14.36 -1.30 -5.87
C SER A 390 -14.69 -1.87 -4.48
N ALA A 391 -14.94 -3.17 -4.37
CA ALA A 391 -15.26 -3.82 -3.12
C ALA A 391 -14.07 -3.87 -2.16
N ILE A 392 -12.89 -4.26 -2.66
CA ILE A 392 -11.64 -4.29 -1.87
C ILE A 392 -11.27 -2.87 -1.43
N GLY A 393 -11.34 -1.89 -2.34
CA GLY A 393 -11.07 -0.49 -2.00
C GLY A 393 -12.01 0.05 -0.92
N PHE A 394 -13.31 -0.23 -1.02
CA PHE A 394 -14.28 0.12 0.03
C PHE A 394 -13.96 -0.59 1.36
N ALA A 395 -13.64 -1.89 1.30
CA ALA A 395 -13.32 -2.67 2.49
C ALA A 395 -12.04 -2.20 3.19
N MET A 396 -11.03 -1.76 2.43
CA MET A 396 -9.81 -1.15 2.96
C MET A 396 -10.09 0.21 3.61
N ALA A 397 -10.95 1.03 3.02
CA ALA A 397 -11.35 2.32 3.61
C ALA A 397 -12.04 2.12 4.97
N ILE A 398 -12.95 1.14 5.06
CA ILE A 398 -13.55 0.75 6.33
C ILE A 398 -12.50 0.12 7.27
N GLY A 399 -11.56 -0.66 6.74
CA GLY A 399 -10.41 -1.18 7.49
C GLY A 399 -9.62 -0.10 8.23
N GLY A 400 -9.25 0.97 7.52
CA GLY A 400 -8.54 2.12 8.10
C GLY A 400 -9.29 2.77 9.28
N THR A 401 -10.63 2.81 9.25
CA THR A 401 -11.42 3.30 10.40
C THR A 401 -11.22 2.41 11.63
N GLY A 402 -11.13 1.09 11.46
CA GLY A 402 -10.87 0.17 12.57
C GLY A 402 -9.49 0.38 13.19
N GLY A 403 -8.48 0.60 12.34
CA GLY A 403 -7.12 0.95 12.76
C GLY A 403 -7.00 2.23 13.56
N THR A 404 -8.04 3.07 13.65
CA THR A 404 -8.01 4.32 14.44
C THR A 404 -8.99 4.31 15.60
N VAL A 405 -10.18 3.78 15.40
CA VAL A 405 -11.22 3.67 16.45
C VAL A 405 -10.74 2.78 17.60
N PHE A 406 -10.13 1.62 17.32
CA PHE A 406 -9.77 0.67 18.37
C PHE A 406 -8.56 1.11 19.23
N PRO A 407 -7.45 1.63 18.67
CA PRO A 407 -6.38 2.20 19.49
C PRO A 407 -6.86 3.36 20.37
N PHE A 408 -7.73 4.23 19.84
CA PHE A 408 -8.34 5.29 20.63
C PHE A 408 -9.20 4.73 21.77
N ALA A 409 -10.08 3.78 21.47
CA ALA A 409 -10.93 3.12 22.46
C ALA A 409 -10.13 2.41 23.56
N ILE A 410 -9.03 1.74 23.19
CA ILE A 410 -8.09 1.13 24.16
C ILE A 410 -7.56 2.19 25.11
N GLY A 411 -7.09 3.34 24.60
CA GLY A 411 -6.61 4.44 25.45
C GLY A 411 -7.69 5.04 26.34
N ALA A 412 -8.88 5.29 25.79
CA ALA A 412 -10.00 5.86 26.54
C ALA A 412 -10.45 4.94 27.70
N ILE A 413 -10.49 3.63 27.47
CA ILE A 413 -10.85 2.64 28.50
C ILE A 413 -9.69 2.45 29.48
N ALA A 414 -8.44 2.47 28.99
CA ALA A 414 -7.24 2.35 29.81
C ALA A 414 -7.10 3.47 30.83
N GLN A 415 -7.69 4.65 30.59
CA GLN A 415 -7.71 5.76 31.55
C GLN A 415 -8.35 5.39 32.89
N SER A 416 -9.42 4.59 32.88
CA SER A 416 -10.15 4.20 34.11
C SER A 416 -9.79 2.80 34.60
N LYS A 417 -9.43 1.89 33.69
CA LYS A 417 -9.21 0.46 33.99
C LYS A 417 -7.75 0.01 33.87
N GLY A 418 -6.85 0.90 33.47
CA GLY A 418 -5.45 0.60 33.18
C GLY A 418 -5.23 -0.06 31.82
N VAL A 419 -3.98 -0.08 31.36
CA VAL A 419 -3.56 -0.60 30.04
C VAL A 419 -3.80 -2.11 29.88
N GLN A 420 -4.12 -2.81 30.97
CA GLN A 420 -4.47 -4.24 30.96
C GLN A 420 -5.69 -4.56 30.07
N VAL A 421 -6.56 -3.57 29.81
CA VAL A 421 -7.71 -3.70 28.91
C VAL A 421 -7.35 -3.99 27.46
N LEU A 422 -6.09 -3.74 27.06
CA LEU A 422 -5.56 -4.15 25.76
C LEU A 422 -5.85 -5.63 25.48
N GLN A 423 -5.60 -6.50 26.45
CA GLN A 423 -5.69 -7.96 26.27
C GLN A 423 -7.09 -8.46 25.89
N PRO A 424 -8.15 -8.17 26.67
CA PRO A 424 -9.50 -8.61 26.33
C PRO A 424 -10.04 -7.95 25.06
N ILE A 425 -9.69 -6.69 24.78
CA ILE A 425 -10.12 -6.01 23.55
C ILE A 425 -9.50 -6.68 22.32
N ILE A 426 -8.19 -6.89 22.31
CA ILE A 426 -7.50 -7.55 21.19
C ILE A 426 -7.98 -8.99 21.01
N LEU A 427 -8.18 -9.74 22.10
CA LEU A 427 -8.75 -11.09 22.02
C LEU A 427 -10.15 -11.07 21.39
N ALA A 428 -11.02 -10.17 21.82
CA ALA A 428 -12.36 -10.03 21.27
C ALA A 428 -12.31 -9.70 19.77
N LEU A 429 -11.41 -8.82 19.34
CA LEU A 429 -11.24 -8.50 17.93
C LEU A 429 -10.72 -9.69 17.12
N ILE A 430 -9.73 -10.45 17.62
CA ILE A 430 -9.25 -11.67 16.94
C ILE A 430 -10.38 -12.70 16.81
N VAL A 431 -11.23 -12.84 17.84
CA VAL A 431 -12.42 -13.71 17.78
C VAL A 431 -13.41 -13.22 16.73
N VAL A 432 -13.69 -11.92 16.66
CA VAL A 432 -14.54 -11.34 15.60
C VAL A 432 -13.95 -11.60 14.21
N VAL A 433 -12.66 -11.36 14.01
CA VAL A 433 -11.95 -11.68 12.75
C VAL A 433 -12.11 -13.16 12.41
N THR A 434 -11.99 -14.06 13.39
CA THR A 434 -12.16 -15.50 13.21
C THR A 434 -13.59 -15.87 12.80
N ILE A 435 -14.60 -15.34 13.48
CA ILE A 435 -16.00 -15.60 13.16
C ILE A 435 -16.34 -15.10 11.75
N VAL A 436 -15.91 -13.88 11.41
CA VAL A 436 -16.12 -13.29 10.09
C VAL A 436 -15.40 -14.10 9.02
N TRP A 437 -14.16 -14.54 9.28
CA TRP A 437 -13.40 -15.39 8.39
C TRP A 437 -14.13 -16.71 8.06
N LEU A 438 -14.61 -17.39 9.09
CA LEU A 438 -15.33 -18.65 8.93
C LEU A 438 -16.69 -18.48 8.22
N SER A 439 -17.26 -17.28 8.31
CA SER A 439 -18.53 -16.91 7.66
C SER A 439 -18.40 -16.65 6.15
N PHE A 440 -17.18 -16.54 5.60
CA PHE A 440 -17.02 -16.40 4.15
C PHE A 440 -17.60 -17.62 3.40
N PRO A 441 -18.34 -17.41 2.29
CA PRO A 441 -18.88 -18.49 1.48
C PRO A 441 -17.81 -19.48 1.03
N ARG A 442 -18.17 -20.76 0.92
CA ARG A 442 -17.27 -21.77 0.34
C ARG A 442 -17.18 -21.55 -1.16
N ILE A 443 -15.96 -21.44 -1.68
CA ILE A 443 -15.72 -21.43 -3.11
C ILE A 443 -16.00 -22.87 -3.61
N PRO A 444 -16.93 -23.07 -4.56
CA PRO A 444 -17.16 -24.39 -5.15
C PRO A 444 -15.85 -24.89 -5.76
N LYS A 445 -15.45 -26.13 -5.49
CA LYS A 445 -14.36 -26.76 -6.25
C LYS A 445 -14.83 -26.81 -7.71
N LYS A 446 -14.04 -26.25 -8.63
CA LYS A 446 -14.17 -26.61 -10.04
C LYS A 446 -13.66 -28.04 -10.15
N ASP A 447 -14.57 -28.96 -10.41
CA ASP A 447 -14.27 -30.37 -10.69
C ASP A 447 -13.42 -30.52 -11.95
#